data_AF-A0A8B5WKG6-F1
#
_entry.id   AF-A0A8B5WKG6-F1
#
_cell.length_a   1.000
_cell.length_b   1.000
_cell.length_c   1.000
_cell.angle_alpha   90.00
_cell.angle_beta   90.00
_cell.angle_gamma   90.00
#
_symmetry.space_group_name_H-M   'P 1'
#
loop_
_entity.id
_entity.type
_entity.pdbx_description
1 polymer ?
#
loop_
_entity_poly.entity_id
_entity_poly.type
_entity_poly.pdbx_seq_one_letter_code
_entity_poly.pdbx_strand_id
1 'polypeptide(L)'
;MKRAMRMIVVVLLLGVTALAAETPDVGEIVERANQAAYYAGADGRSEARMRIIDGRGREQVRQFTLLRRNGDQGRQEYLVVFSRPADVRGTVFLVHKNPGDDDNRWLYLPGLDLVRRIAPGDVRTSFVGSHIYYEDVSGRHTEEDVHELIEMSDEHFVVRSTPREPRSVEFAAFNTWIDRDTFLPMKSEYEKADGRVYRRMQVLQVEEIDGYPTGTMMRMDDLDEGGHTIVEFRFASYDLGIPESVFTERSLRNPPRQWLQR
;
A
#
# COMPACT_ATOMS: atom_id res chain seq x y z
N MET A 1 -18.90 -55.28 63.24
CA MET A 1 -17.72 -54.55 62.74
C MET A 1 -17.92 -54.24 61.26
N LYS A 2 -18.39 -53.04 60.91
CA LYS A 2 -18.58 -52.60 59.51
C LYS A 2 -17.57 -51.48 59.23
N ARG A 3 -16.59 -51.73 58.35
CA ARG A 3 -15.61 -50.72 57.92
C ARG A 3 -16.23 -49.93 56.76
N ALA A 4 -16.47 -48.64 56.97
CA ALA A 4 -16.90 -47.72 55.92
C ALA A 4 -15.66 -47.23 55.16
N MET A 5 -15.63 -47.52 53.85
CA MET A 5 -14.61 -47.03 52.91
C MET A 5 -14.93 -45.57 52.56
N ARG A 6 -14.06 -44.63 52.96
CA ARG A 6 -14.15 -43.22 52.55
C ARG A 6 -13.59 -43.07 51.14
N MET A 7 -14.43 -42.74 50.17
CA MET A 7 -14.02 -42.37 48.82
C MET A 7 -13.62 -40.91 48.80
N ILE A 8 -12.33 -40.63 48.61
CA ILE A 8 -11.78 -39.28 48.45
C ILE A 8 -11.95 -38.91 46.98
N VAL A 9 -12.83 -37.96 46.69
CA VAL A 9 -12.96 -37.35 45.35
C VAL A 9 -11.89 -36.26 45.25
N VAL A 10 -10.86 -36.52 44.45
CA VAL A 10 -9.88 -35.51 44.05
C VAL A 10 -10.48 -34.72 42.89
N VAL A 11 -10.89 -33.48 43.16
CA VAL A 11 -11.31 -32.53 42.13
C VAL A 11 -10.04 -31.99 41.46
N LEU A 12 -9.75 -32.46 40.26
CA LEU A 12 -8.70 -31.90 39.40
C LEU A 12 -9.18 -30.53 38.89
N LEU A 13 -8.66 -29.46 39.46
CA LEU A 13 -8.76 -28.12 38.87
C LEU A 13 -7.87 -28.08 37.63
N LEU A 14 -8.46 -28.33 36.45
CA LEU A 14 -7.87 -27.98 35.17
C LEU A 14 -7.85 -26.45 35.07
N GLY A 15 -6.72 -25.86 35.44
CA GLY A 15 -6.43 -24.46 35.18
C GLY A 15 -6.39 -24.24 33.67
N VAL A 16 -7.41 -23.59 33.13
CA VAL A 16 -7.37 -23.05 31.77
C VAL A 16 -6.40 -21.87 31.81
N THR A 17 -5.13 -22.12 31.54
CA THR A 17 -4.18 -21.06 31.21
C THR A 17 -4.61 -20.52 29.86
N ALA A 18 -5.31 -19.38 29.86
CA ALA A 18 -5.44 -18.59 28.65
C ALA A 18 -4.03 -18.24 28.20
N LEU A 19 -3.58 -18.85 27.11
CA LEU A 19 -2.39 -18.39 26.39
C LEU A 19 -2.72 -16.98 25.93
N ALA A 20 -2.24 -15.97 26.66
CA ALA A 20 -2.20 -14.63 26.13
C ALA A 20 -1.33 -14.72 24.87
N ALA A 21 -1.94 -14.54 23.70
CA ALA A 21 -1.18 -14.42 22.47
C ALA A 21 -0.21 -13.26 22.67
N GLU A 22 1.09 -13.54 22.55
CA GLU A 22 2.09 -12.47 22.60
C GLU A 22 1.78 -11.49 21.48
N THR A 23 1.65 -10.20 21.84
CA THR A 23 1.54 -9.13 20.86
C THR A 23 2.77 -9.21 19.96
N PRO A 24 2.62 -9.31 18.63
CA PRO A 24 3.76 -9.35 17.72
C PRO A 24 4.67 -8.14 17.92
N ASP A 25 5.97 -8.31 17.70
CA ASP A 25 6.90 -7.18 17.67
C ASP A 25 6.51 -6.18 16.58
N VAL A 26 6.81 -4.89 16.79
CA VAL A 26 6.47 -3.83 15.83
C VAL A 26 7.04 -4.09 14.43
N GLY A 27 8.22 -4.70 14.34
CA GLY A 27 8.81 -5.08 13.06
C GLY A 27 7.98 -6.14 12.32
N GLU A 28 7.43 -7.13 13.04
CA GLU A 28 6.54 -8.13 12.45
C GLU A 28 5.21 -7.50 12.00
N ILE A 29 4.64 -6.58 12.80
CA ILE A 29 3.41 -5.87 12.44
C ILE A 29 3.61 -5.08 11.14
N VAL A 30 4.71 -4.33 11.04
CA VAL A 30 5.04 -3.52 9.86
C VAL A 30 5.30 -4.39 8.64
N GLU A 31 6.06 -5.48 8.77
CA GLU A 31 6.33 -6.38 7.65
C GLU A 31 5.05 -7.04 7.15
N ARG A 32 4.20 -7.54 8.04
CA ARG A 32 2.90 -8.11 7.65
C ARG A 32 2.00 -7.08 6.97
N ALA A 33 2.00 -5.85 7.45
CA ALA A 33 1.22 -4.78 6.82
C ALA A 33 1.74 -4.40 5.43
N ASN A 34 3.07 -4.35 5.26
CA ASN A 34 3.70 -4.14 3.96
C ASN A 34 3.35 -5.28 2.99
N GLN A 35 3.41 -6.53 3.46
CA GLN A 35 3.02 -7.71 2.69
C GLN A 35 1.55 -7.67 2.27
N ALA A 36 0.65 -7.38 3.20
CA ALA A 36 -0.79 -7.30 2.94
C ALA A 36 -1.14 -6.18 1.93
N ALA A 37 -0.49 -5.01 2.05
CA ALA A 37 -0.77 -3.87 1.18
C ALA A 37 -0.21 -4.02 -0.23
N TYR A 38 1.02 -4.54 -0.38
CA TYR A 38 1.76 -4.46 -1.64
C TYR A 38 2.05 -5.82 -2.29
N TYR A 39 2.08 -6.93 -1.55
CA TYR A 39 2.62 -8.21 -2.02
C TYR A 39 1.59 -9.36 -2.13
N ALA A 40 0.28 -9.08 -2.02
CA ALA A 40 -0.77 -10.09 -2.21
C ALA A 40 -0.64 -10.88 -3.55
N GLY A 41 -0.59 -12.21 -3.52
CA GLY A 41 -0.38 -13.03 -4.72
C GLY A 41 1.00 -12.87 -5.38
N ALA A 42 1.34 -13.77 -6.30
CA ALA A 42 2.60 -13.71 -7.07
C ALA A 42 2.63 -12.52 -8.05
N ASP A 43 1.49 -12.20 -8.62
CA ASP A 43 1.28 -11.05 -9.49
C ASP A 43 -0.18 -10.59 -9.39
N GLY A 44 -0.50 -9.44 -9.98
CA GLY A 44 -1.86 -8.94 -10.01
C GLY A 44 -2.12 -7.89 -11.08
N ARG A 45 -3.39 -7.77 -11.45
CA ARG A 45 -3.92 -6.77 -12.37
C ARG A 45 -5.14 -6.12 -11.74
N SER A 46 -5.27 -4.80 -11.86
CA SER A 46 -6.51 -4.08 -11.57
C SER A 46 -6.74 -2.93 -12.55
N GLU A 47 -8.01 -2.61 -12.82
CA GLU A 47 -8.39 -1.35 -13.45
C GLU A 47 -8.73 -0.34 -12.35
N ALA A 48 -8.36 0.92 -12.53
CA ALA A 48 -8.60 1.97 -11.56
C ALA A 48 -9.35 3.14 -12.21
N ARG A 49 -10.29 3.70 -11.46
CA ARG A 49 -10.88 5.02 -11.71
C ARG A 49 -10.42 5.97 -10.62
N MET A 50 -9.63 6.96 -11.01
CA MET A 50 -9.10 7.99 -10.12
C MET A 50 -9.87 9.29 -10.33
N ARG A 51 -10.47 9.83 -9.28
CA ARG A 51 -11.14 11.14 -9.26
C ARG A 51 -10.33 12.09 -8.39
N ILE A 52 -9.99 13.26 -8.92
CA ILE A 52 -9.14 14.25 -8.26
C ILE A 52 -9.94 15.52 -8.15
N ILE A 53 -10.15 15.97 -6.92
CA ILE A 53 -10.96 17.13 -6.58
C ILE A 53 -10.06 18.11 -5.85
N ASP A 54 -9.81 19.28 -6.42
CA ASP A 54 -8.98 20.29 -5.76
C ASP A 54 -9.74 21.06 -4.66
N GLY A 55 -9.05 21.92 -3.91
CA GLY A 55 -9.65 22.76 -2.87
C GLY A 55 -10.75 23.73 -3.35
N ARG A 56 -10.96 23.87 -4.66
CA ARG A 56 -12.05 24.68 -5.25
C ARG A 56 -13.20 23.81 -5.77
N GLY A 57 -13.13 22.49 -5.58
CA GLY A 57 -14.16 21.55 -6.02
C GLY A 57 -14.10 21.19 -7.52
N ARG A 58 -13.03 21.56 -8.24
CA ARG A 58 -12.88 21.19 -9.65
C ARG A 58 -12.46 19.72 -9.74
N GLU A 59 -13.15 18.96 -10.57
CA GLU A 59 -12.92 17.52 -10.71
C GLU A 59 -12.17 17.18 -12.01
N GLN A 60 -11.16 16.33 -11.89
CA GLN A 60 -10.54 15.60 -13.00
C GLN A 60 -10.67 14.10 -12.75
N VAL A 61 -10.87 13.33 -13.82
CA VAL A 61 -10.98 11.87 -13.74
C VAL A 61 -9.90 11.26 -14.60
N ARG A 62 -9.26 10.18 -14.12
CA ARG A 62 -8.32 9.34 -14.89
C ARG A 62 -8.72 7.88 -14.78
N GLN A 63 -8.42 7.11 -15.82
CA GLN A 63 -8.57 5.66 -15.82
C GLN A 63 -7.26 5.03 -16.25
N PHE A 64 -6.84 3.98 -15.56
CA PHE A 64 -5.61 3.25 -15.85
C PHE A 64 -5.73 1.78 -15.45
N THR A 65 -4.86 0.96 -16.01
CA THR A 65 -4.63 -0.40 -15.54
C THR A 65 -3.32 -0.44 -14.77
N LEU A 66 -3.33 -1.09 -13.61
CA LEU A 66 -2.16 -1.39 -12.79
C LEU A 66 -1.82 -2.87 -12.99
N LEU A 67 -0.58 -3.15 -13.37
CA LEU A 67 0.01 -4.49 -13.31
C LEU A 67 1.08 -4.48 -12.23
N ARG A 68 1.15 -5.56 -11.47
CA ARG A 68 2.23 -5.79 -10.50
C ARG A 68 2.72 -7.22 -10.59
N ARG A 69 4.02 -7.43 -10.37
CA ARG A 69 4.63 -8.74 -10.20
C ARG A 69 5.58 -8.72 -9.01
N ASN A 70 5.54 -9.76 -8.20
CA ASN A 70 6.56 -10.04 -7.19
C ASN A 70 7.65 -10.93 -7.81
N GLY A 71 8.90 -10.48 -7.72
CA GLY A 71 10.07 -11.25 -8.10
C GLY A 71 10.76 -11.86 -6.88
N ASP A 72 11.90 -12.49 -7.12
CA ASP A 72 12.70 -13.09 -6.05
C ASP A 72 13.28 -12.04 -5.10
N GLN A 73 13.51 -12.45 -3.85
CA GLN A 73 14.23 -11.68 -2.83
C GLN A 73 13.58 -10.33 -2.50
N GLY A 74 12.26 -10.20 -2.66
CA GLY A 74 11.51 -8.97 -2.35
C GLY A 74 11.45 -7.96 -3.50
N ARG A 75 12.08 -8.25 -4.64
CA ARG A 75 11.95 -7.44 -5.86
C ARG A 75 10.50 -7.36 -6.29
N GLN A 76 10.10 -6.21 -6.81
CA GLN A 76 8.73 -6.00 -7.24
C GLN A 76 8.68 -5.06 -8.43
N GLU A 77 7.76 -5.29 -9.34
CA GLU A 77 7.65 -4.52 -10.57
C GLU A 77 6.23 -4.02 -10.74
N TYR A 78 6.09 -2.75 -11.14
CA TYR A 78 4.79 -2.13 -11.40
C TYR A 78 4.74 -1.55 -12.80
N LEU A 79 3.60 -1.69 -13.48
CA LEU A 79 3.31 -1.01 -14.73
C LEU A 79 1.92 -0.40 -14.66
N VAL A 80 1.85 0.93 -14.63
CA VAL A 80 0.59 1.69 -14.70
C VAL A 80 0.41 2.24 -16.10
N VAL A 81 -0.70 1.94 -16.76
CA VAL A 81 -0.98 2.40 -18.13
C VAL A 81 -2.28 3.19 -18.16
N PHE A 82 -2.18 4.50 -18.41
CA PHE A 82 -3.34 5.38 -18.49
C PHE A 82 -4.11 5.19 -19.80
N SER A 83 -5.41 4.95 -19.70
CA SER A 83 -6.31 4.74 -20.84
C SER A 83 -7.20 5.96 -21.13
N ARG A 84 -7.54 6.75 -20.11
CA ARG A 84 -8.36 7.96 -20.21
C ARG A 84 -7.94 9.02 -19.18
N PRO A 85 -8.25 10.31 -19.40
CA PRO A 85 -8.77 10.95 -20.62
C PRO A 85 -7.72 11.05 -21.73
N ALA A 86 -8.08 11.69 -22.85
CA ALA A 86 -7.27 11.68 -24.08
C ALA A 86 -5.90 12.36 -23.94
N ASP A 87 -5.79 13.34 -23.06
CA ASP A 87 -4.61 14.11 -22.68
C ASP A 87 -3.58 13.31 -21.88
N VAL A 88 -4.02 12.33 -21.09
CA VAL A 88 -3.12 11.42 -20.32
C VAL A 88 -3.07 10.01 -20.90
N ARG A 89 -3.87 9.70 -21.92
CA ARG A 89 -3.91 8.37 -22.55
C ARG A 89 -2.54 8.01 -23.12
N GLY A 90 -2.05 6.84 -22.74
CA GLY A 90 -0.74 6.33 -23.15
C GLY A 90 0.40 6.80 -22.25
N THR A 91 0.13 7.60 -21.22
CA THR A 91 1.09 7.79 -20.13
C THR A 91 1.34 6.44 -19.46
N VAL A 92 2.61 6.12 -19.25
CA VAL A 92 3.01 4.85 -18.61
C VAL A 92 3.96 5.14 -17.48
N PHE A 93 3.71 4.55 -16.31
CA PHE A 93 4.61 4.57 -15.18
C PHE A 93 5.14 3.17 -14.92
N LEU A 94 6.46 3.01 -14.92
CA LEU A 94 7.17 1.77 -14.66
C LEU A 94 7.95 1.92 -13.36
N VAL A 95 7.89 0.91 -12.50
CA VAL A 95 8.72 0.81 -11.29
C VAL A 95 9.40 -0.54 -11.27
N HIS A 96 10.69 -0.52 -10.96
CA HIS A 96 11.45 -1.67 -10.46
C HIS A 96 11.87 -1.37 -9.04
N LYS A 97 11.24 -2.04 -8.09
CA LYS A 97 11.51 -1.92 -6.65
C LYS A 97 12.68 -2.83 -6.29
N ASN A 98 13.70 -2.25 -5.66
CA ASN A 98 14.95 -2.93 -5.33
C ASN A 98 15.12 -2.98 -3.81
N PRO A 99 15.04 -4.16 -3.19
CA PRO A 99 15.30 -4.28 -1.75
C PRO A 99 16.72 -3.83 -1.41
N GLY A 100 16.85 -2.88 -0.46
CA GLY A 100 18.13 -2.35 0.00
C GLY A 100 18.84 -1.39 -0.97
N ASP A 101 18.17 -0.92 -2.04
CA ASP A 101 18.67 0.11 -2.95
C ASP A 101 17.51 1.02 -3.42
N ASP A 102 17.83 2.11 -4.11
CA ASP A 102 16.83 2.99 -4.70
C ASP A 102 16.03 2.28 -5.80
N ASP A 103 14.72 2.47 -5.80
CA ASP A 103 13.86 1.96 -6.88
C ASP A 103 14.11 2.74 -8.19
N ASN A 104 14.09 2.02 -9.31
CA ASN A 104 14.09 2.63 -10.61
C ASN A 104 12.65 2.96 -11.03
N ARG A 105 12.38 4.24 -11.29
CA ARG A 105 11.05 4.73 -11.66
C ARG A 105 11.12 5.54 -12.94
N TRP A 106 10.24 5.23 -13.88
CA TRP A 106 10.15 5.93 -15.16
C TRP A 106 8.71 6.34 -15.46
N LEU A 107 8.54 7.56 -15.96
CA LEU A 107 7.29 8.07 -16.47
C LEU A 107 7.45 8.38 -17.96
N TYR A 108 6.70 7.69 -18.81
CA TYR A 108 6.58 7.99 -20.22
C TYR A 108 5.41 8.92 -20.49
N LEU A 109 5.67 10.00 -21.20
CA LEU A 109 4.72 11.02 -21.60
C LEU A 109 4.55 10.99 -23.13
N PRO A 110 3.46 10.41 -23.66
CA PRO A 110 3.33 10.15 -25.10
C PRO A 110 3.25 11.42 -25.94
N GLY A 111 2.65 12.49 -25.41
CA GLY A 111 2.54 13.77 -26.13
C GLY A 111 3.89 14.45 -26.40
N LEU A 112 4.93 14.06 -25.67
CA LEU A 112 6.30 14.59 -25.81
C LEU A 112 7.29 13.52 -26.30
N ASP A 113 6.82 12.29 -26.50
CA ASP A 113 7.67 11.11 -26.76
C ASP A 113 8.82 10.94 -25.74
N LEU A 114 8.59 11.37 -24.49
CA LEU A 114 9.63 11.54 -23.48
C LEU A 114 9.51 10.47 -22.40
N VAL A 115 10.62 9.79 -22.11
CA VAL A 115 10.79 8.98 -20.89
C VAL A 115 11.53 9.83 -19.87
N ARG A 116 10.89 10.11 -18.73
CA ARG A 116 11.47 10.82 -17.59
C ARG A 116 11.75 9.85 -16.47
N ARG A 117 13.00 9.79 -15.99
CA ARG A 117 13.32 9.09 -14.74
C ARG A 117 12.82 9.93 -13.55
N ILE A 118 12.17 9.29 -12.58
CA ILE A 118 11.82 9.90 -11.29
C ILE A 118 12.99 9.63 -10.36
N ALA A 119 13.72 10.68 -9.98
CA ALA A 119 14.84 10.55 -9.05
C ALA A 119 14.34 10.24 -7.63
N PRO A 120 15.16 9.64 -6.76
CA PRO A 120 14.78 9.37 -5.35
C PRO A 120 14.23 10.60 -4.63
N GLY A 121 14.81 11.79 -4.84
CA GLY A 121 14.30 13.04 -4.26
C GLY A 121 12.98 13.55 -4.83
N ASP A 122 12.52 13.02 -5.96
CA ASP A 122 11.28 13.43 -6.64
C ASP A 122 10.10 12.46 -6.37
N VAL A 123 10.32 11.38 -5.62
CA VAL A 123 9.29 10.34 -5.40
C VAL A 123 8.10 10.86 -4.61
N ARG A 124 8.32 11.94 -3.84
CA ARG A 124 7.31 12.64 -3.04
C ARG A 124 6.64 13.80 -3.78
N THR A 125 6.66 13.74 -5.12
CA THR A 125 5.91 14.64 -6.00
C THR A 125 4.62 14.01 -6.49
N SER A 126 3.66 14.85 -6.87
CA SER A 126 2.34 14.45 -7.34
C SER A 126 2.38 13.44 -8.50
N PHE A 127 1.71 12.32 -8.31
CA PHE A 127 1.46 11.29 -9.32
C PHE A 127 0.46 11.83 -10.36
N VAL A 128 1.00 12.28 -11.48
CA VAL A 128 0.27 12.79 -12.65
C VAL A 128 -0.69 13.94 -12.30
N GLY A 129 -0.41 14.75 -11.27
CA GLY A 129 -1.29 15.85 -10.86
C GLY A 129 -2.47 15.40 -9.99
N SER A 130 -2.32 14.29 -9.25
CA SER A 130 -3.23 13.87 -8.19
C SER A 130 -2.68 14.25 -6.81
N HIS A 131 -3.45 14.01 -5.77
CA HIS A 131 -2.97 14.13 -4.40
C HIS A 131 -2.09 12.92 -4.00
N ILE A 132 -2.01 11.85 -4.78
CA ILE A 132 -1.15 10.68 -4.53
C ILE A 132 0.29 10.99 -4.99
N TYR A 133 1.30 10.45 -4.31
CA TYR A 133 2.72 10.60 -4.71
C TYR A 133 3.24 9.37 -5.46
N TYR A 134 4.35 9.50 -6.19
CA TYR A 134 4.94 8.34 -6.90
C TYR A 134 5.33 7.21 -5.94
N GLU A 135 5.83 7.56 -4.75
CA GLU A 135 6.18 6.59 -3.70
C GLU A 135 4.94 5.82 -3.20
N ASP A 136 3.77 6.46 -3.09
CA ASP A 136 2.54 5.80 -2.62
C ASP A 136 2.05 4.70 -3.59
N VAL A 137 2.45 4.75 -4.86
CA VAL A 137 2.05 3.74 -5.86
C VAL A 137 2.83 2.43 -5.67
N SER A 138 4.11 2.52 -5.34
CA SER A 138 5.01 1.36 -5.18
C SER A 138 5.37 1.04 -3.72
N GLY A 139 4.87 1.84 -2.78
CA GLY A 139 5.23 1.79 -1.37
C GLY A 139 6.62 2.35 -1.07
N ARG A 140 6.76 2.86 0.15
CA ARG A 140 8.03 3.19 0.81
C ARG A 140 8.68 1.91 1.35
N HIS A 141 10.00 1.84 1.43
CA HIS A 141 10.66 0.68 2.05
C HIS A 141 10.61 0.80 3.58
N THR A 142 10.37 -0.32 4.27
CA THR A 142 10.14 -0.32 5.72
C THR A 142 11.41 0.06 6.49
N GLU A 143 12.58 -0.29 5.96
CA GLU A 143 13.88 0.05 6.56
C GLU A 143 14.19 1.56 6.55
N GLU A 144 13.51 2.37 5.73
CA GLU A 144 13.75 3.81 5.66
C GLU A 144 13.25 4.57 6.90
N ASP A 145 12.47 3.90 7.75
CA ASP A 145 11.88 4.47 8.94
C ASP A 145 12.27 3.69 10.21
N VAL A 146 12.08 4.34 11.35
CA VAL A 146 12.07 3.72 12.68
C VAL A 146 10.61 3.62 13.11
N HIS A 147 10.19 2.42 13.51
CA HIS A 147 8.80 2.12 13.85
C HIS A 147 8.61 1.93 15.35
N GLU A 148 7.51 2.46 15.85
CA GLU A 148 7.08 2.32 17.24
C GLU A 148 5.59 1.98 17.29
N LEU A 149 5.22 0.93 18.02
CA LEU A 149 3.83 0.62 18.32
C LEU A 149 3.35 1.58 19.42
N ILE A 150 2.54 2.56 19.05
CA ILE A 150 2.10 3.64 19.96
C ILE A 150 0.72 3.37 20.57
N GLU A 151 -0.11 2.56 19.91
CA GLU A 151 -1.41 2.15 20.43
C GLU A 151 -1.77 0.75 19.90
N MET A 152 -2.47 -0.02 20.74
CA MET A 152 -3.08 -1.29 20.36
C MET A 152 -4.52 -1.29 20.87
N SER A 153 -5.46 -1.54 19.97
CA SER A 153 -6.88 -1.68 20.27
C SER A 153 -7.38 -3.07 19.84
N ASP A 154 -8.66 -3.34 20.04
CA ASP A 154 -9.28 -4.58 19.55
C ASP A 154 -9.31 -4.65 18.02
N GLU A 155 -9.34 -3.50 17.33
CA GLU A 155 -9.47 -3.43 15.86
C GLU A 155 -8.14 -3.15 15.16
N HIS A 156 -7.26 -2.33 15.76
CA HIS A 156 -6.08 -1.81 15.08
C HIS A 156 -4.80 -1.87 15.93
N PHE A 157 -3.68 -2.10 15.26
CA PHE A 157 -2.37 -1.63 15.69
C PHE A 157 -2.15 -0.21 15.15
N VAL A 158 -1.65 0.70 15.98
CA VAL A 158 -1.23 2.03 15.53
C VAL A 158 0.27 2.14 15.63
N VAL A 159 0.92 2.24 14.47
CA VAL A 159 2.38 2.33 14.36
C VAL A 159 2.77 3.73 13.94
N ARG A 160 3.67 4.35 14.71
CA ARG A 160 4.35 5.59 14.33
C ARG A 160 5.64 5.25 13.60
N SER A 161 5.84 5.89 12.46
CA SER A 161 7.03 5.74 11.61
C SER A 161 7.75 7.09 11.51
N THR A 162 9.03 7.11 11.87
CA THR A 162 9.89 8.31 11.80
C THR A 162 11.02 8.06 10.80
N PRO A 163 11.23 8.95 9.80
CA PRO A 163 12.24 8.73 8.78
C PRO A 163 13.65 8.73 9.36
N ARG A 164 14.47 7.76 8.95
CA ARG A 164 15.90 7.71 9.31
C ARG A 164 16.69 8.86 8.73
N GLU A 165 16.25 9.36 7.58
CA GLU A 165 16.82 10.52 6.89
C GLU A 165 15.79 11.65 6.78
N PRO A 166 15.58 12.48 7.82
CA PRO A 166 14.52 13.50 7.82
C PRO A 166 14.62 14.55 6.72
N ARG A 167 15.75 14.65 6.01
CA ARG A 167 15.94 15.60 4.90
C ARG A 167 15.53 15.03 3.54
N SER A 168 15.30 13.73 3.43
CA SER A 168 14.86 13.10 2.19
C SER A 168 13.35 13.19 1.97
N VAL A 169 12.59 13.57 3.01
CA VAL A 169 11.12 13.64 3.01
C VAL A 169 10.59 14.93 3.64
N GLU A 170 9.36 15.32 3.30
CA GLU A 170 8.69 16.55 3.77
C GLU A 170 7.83 16.39 5.03
N PHE A 171 7.79 15.19 5.61
CA PHE A 171 7.07 14.87 6.85
C PHE A 171 8.06 14.61 8.00
N ALA A 172 7.61 14.87 9.24
CA ALA A 172 8.38 14.56 10.43
C ALA A 172 8.13 13.12 10.92
N ALA A 173 6.91 12.63 10.76
CA ALA A 173 6.50 11.26 11.03
C ALA A 173 5.18 10.94 10.31
N PHE A 174 4.78 9.68 10.31
CA PHE A 174 3.40 9.30 10.00
C PHE A 174 2.91 8.21 10.94
N ASN A 175 1.62 8.22 11.25
CA ASN A 175 0.97 7.16 12.03
C ASN A 175 0.11 6.32 11.09
N THR A 176 0.18 5.00 11.21
CA THR A 176 -0.61 4.05 10.41
C THR A 176 -1.45 3.17 11.31
N TRP A 177 -2.75 3.10 11.02
CA TRP A 177 -3.71 2.21 11.66
C TRP A 177 -3.83 0.95 10.81
N ILE A 178 -3.37 -0.16 11.36
CA ILE A 178 -3.25 -1.46 10.70
C ILE A 178 -4.33 -2.36 11.29
N ASP A 179 -5.22 -2.87 10.44
CA ASP A 179 -6.28 -3.81 10.83
C ASP A 179 -5.67 -5.09 11.42
N ARG A 180 -6.21 -5.60 12.53
CA ARG A 180 -5.60 -6.73 13.26
C ARG A 180 -5.82 -8.09 12.60
N ASP A 181 -6.85 -8.23 11.79
CA ASP A 181 -7.22 -9.50 11.16
C ASP A 181 -6.53 -9.65 9.80
N THR A 182 -6.59 -8.60 8.98
CA THR A 182 -6.08 -8.59 7.60
C THR A 182 -4.68 -7.99 7.48
N PHE A 183 -4.19 -7.28 8.50
CA PHE A 183 -2.98 -6.47 8.45
C PHE A 183 -3.00 -5.35 7.41
N LEU A 184 -4.15 -5.02 6.81
CA LEU A 184 -4.22 -3.90 5.87
C LEU A 184 -4.02 -2.57 6.60
N PRO A 185 -3.17 -1.65 6.08
CA PRO A 185 -3.07 -0.28 6.57
C PRO A 185 -4.33 0.49 6.15
N MET A 186 -5.28 0.60 7.08
CA MET A 186 -6.60 1.20 6.82
C MET A 186 -6.57 2.72 6.79
N LYS A 187 -5.61 3.34 7.49
CA LYS A 187 -5.43 4.80 7.53
C LYS A 187 -3.96 5.13 7.78
N SER A 188 -3.45 6.16 7.09
CA SER A 188 -2.16 6.77 7.39
C SER A 188 -2.28 8.28 7.47
N GLU A 189 -1.69 8.90 8.49
CA GLU A 189 -1.67 10.34 8.70
C GLU A 189 -0.23 10.84 8.75
N TYR A 190 0.13 11.77 7.86
CA TYR A 190 1.47 12.34 7.79
C TYR A 190 1.51 13.69 8.51
N GLU A 191 2.47 13.82 9.42
CA GLU A 191 2.62 14.97 10.31
C GLU A 191 3.80 15.86 9.88
N LYS A 192 3.65 17.17 10.08
CA LYS A 192 4.76 18.13 10.05
C LYS A 192 5.48 18.16 11.41
N ALA A 193 6.61 18.87 11.48
CA ALA A 193 7.42 18.98 12.70
C ALA A 193 6.68 19.63 13.89
N ASP A 194 5.60 20.38 13.62
CA ASP A 194 4.71 20.98 14.62
C ASP A 194 3.59 20.02 15.09
N GLY A 195 3.58 18.77 14.60
CA GLY A 195 2.56 17.76 14.90
C GLY A 195 1.27 17.88 14.08
N ARG A 196 1.18 18.85 13.17
CA ARG A 196 0.00 19.04 12.33
C ARG A 196 -0.06 18.00 11.22
N VAL A 197 -1.18 17.28 11.13
CA VAL A 197 -1.45 16.38 10.00
C VAL A 197 -1.77 17.21 8.76
N TYR A 198 -1.00 17.01 7.69
CA TYR A 198 -1.19 17.73 6.42
C TYR A 198 -1.70 16.84 5.29
N ARG A 199 -1.60 15.51 5.45
CA ARG A 199 -2.00 14.52 4.45
C ARG A 199 -2.56 13.29 5.14
N ARG A 200 -3.65 12.75 4.59
CA ARG A 200 -4.31 11.55 5.13
C ARG A 200 -4.67 10.59 4.01
N MET A 201 -4.19 9.35 4.11
CA MET A 201 -4.67 8.22 3.30
C MET A 201 -5.70 7.41 4.10
N GLN A 202 -6.77 6.98 3.46
CA GLN A 202 -7.76 6.05 4.03
C GLN A 202 -8.17 4.99 3.00
N VAL A 203 -8.19 3.73 3.42
CA VAL A 203 -8.89 2.66 2.71
C VAL A 203 -10.36 2.71 3.14
N LEU A 204 -11.26 2.93 2.17
CA LEU A 204 -12.69 3.12 2.39
C LEU A 204 -13.50 1.85 2.16
N GLN A 205 -12.97 0.92 1.36
CA GLN A 205 -13.63 -0.35 1.04
C GLN A 205 -12.57 -1.43 0.86
N VAL A 206 -12.86 -2.60 1.45
CA VAL A 206 -12.04 -3.82 1.35
C VAL A 206 -12.94 -4.95 0.85
N GLU A 207 -12.41 -5.76 -0.06
CA GLU A 207 -13.05 -6.97 -0.57
C GLU A 207 -12.06 -8.13 -0.54
N GLU A 208 -12.55 -9.35 -0.34
CA GLU A 208 -11.73 -10.55 -0.54
C GLU A 208 -11.75 -10.93 -2.04
N ILE A 209 -10.58 -10.95 -2.67
CA ILE A 209 -10.42 -11.21 -4.11
C ILE A 209 -9.34 -12.27 -4.28
N ASP A 210 -9.69 -13.41 -4.88
CA ASP A 210 -8.80 -14.56 -5.07
C ASP A 210 -8.11 -15.03 -3.77
N GLY A 211 -8.79 -14.85 -2.61
CA GLY A 211 -8.27 -15.19 -1.29
C GLY A 211 -7.42 -14.11 -0.63
N TYR A 212 -7.29 -12.93 -1.23
CA TYR A 212 -6.53 -11.80 -0.69
C TYR A 212 -7.45 -10.65 -0.25
N PRO A 213 -7.34 -10.16 0.99
CA PRO A 213 -8.02 -8.94 1.40
C PRO A 213 -7.42 -7.75 0.62
N THR A 214 -8.28 -7.03 -0.10
CA THR A 214 -7.87 -6.05 -1.10
C THR A 214 -8.61 -4.74 -0.90
N GLY A 215 -7.90 -3.63 -0.72
CA GLY A 215 -8.49 -2.29 -0.71
C GLY A 215 -9.02 -1.91 -2.09
N THR A 216 -10.33 -1.89 -2.28
CA THR A 216 -10.98 -1.58 -3.57
C THR A 216 -11.38 -0.12 -3.70
N MET A 217 -11.34 0.65 -2.61
CA MET A 217 -11.54 2.10 -2.64
C MET A 217 -10.62 2.78 -1.64
N MET A 218 -9.87 3.78 -2.09
CA MET A 218 -9.01 4.59 -1.23
C MET A 218 -9.23 6.08 -1.46
N ARG A 219 -8.93 6.88 -0.43
CA ARG A 219 -8.97 8.34 -0.46
C ARG A 219 -7.65 8.90 0.07
N MET A 220 -7.12 9.90 -0.63
CA MET A 220 -5.96 10.68 -0.21
C MET A 220 -6.39 12.15 -0.09
N ASP A 221 -6.37 12.70 1.11
CA ASP A 221 -6.69 14.09 1.41
C ASP A 221 -5.42 14.94 1.50
N ASP A 222 -5.47 16.14 0.94
CA ASP A 222 -4.54 17.23 1.21
C ASP A 222 -5.21 18.20 2.19
N LEU A 223 -4.70 18.25 3.42
CA LEU A 223 -5.26 19.07 4.49
C LEU A 223 -4.61 20.45 4.58
N ASP A 224 -3.52 20.69 3.85
CA ASP A 224 -2.84 21.99 3.76
C ASP A 224 -3.52 22.88 2.71
N GLU A 225 -3.59 22.39 1.47
CA GLU A 225 -4.13 23.13 0.33
C GLU A 225 -5.63 22.86 0.13
N GLY A 226 -6.13 21.78 0.72
CA GLY A 226 -7.49 21.30 0.52
C GLY A 226 -7.65 20.53 -0.78
N GLY A 227 -8.60 19.60 -0.78
CA GLY A 227 -8.83 18.70 -1.91
C GLY A 227 -8.50 17.26 -1.56
N HIS A 228 -8.78 16.37 -2.51
CA HIS A 228 -8.57 14.94 -2.33
C HIS A 228 -8.56 14.17 -3.64
N THR A 229 -8.00 12.96 -3.59
CA THR A 229 -8.08 11.97 -4.66
C THR A 229 -8.81 10.75 -4.14
N ILE A 230 -9.78 10.23 -4.90
CA ILE A 230 -10.38 8.92 -4.67
C ILE A 230 -9.92 7.99 -5.78
N VAL A 231 -9.48 6.78 -5.42
CA VAL A 231 -9.19 5.72 -6.39
C VAL A 231 -10.10 4.55 -6.09
N GLU A 232 -10.88 4.14 -7.09
CA GLU A 232 -11.70 2.93 -7.08
C GLU A 232 -11.01 1.89 -7.96
N PHE A 233 -10.61 0.76 -7.38
CA PHE A 233 -10.08 -0.39 -8.10
C PHE A 233 -11.21 -1.36 -8.46
N ARG A 234 -11.17 -1.89 -9.67
CA ARG A 234 -12.16 -2.81 -10.24
C ARG A 234 -11.45 -3.90 -11.02
N PHE A 235 -12.12 -5.04 -11.15
CA PHE A 235 -11.61 -6.19 -11.91
C PHE A 235 -10.20 -6.60 -11.43
N ALA A 236 -9.98 -6.50 -10.11
CA ALA A 236 -8.74 -7.00 -9.52
C ALA A 236 -8.69 -8.52 -9.67
N SER A 237 -7.51 -9.03 -9.98
CA SER A 237 -7.25 -10.47 -10.08
C SER A 237 -5.78 -10.73 -9.77
N TYR A 238 -5.49 -11.86 -9.14
CA TYR A 238 -4.15 -12.25 -8.72
C TYR A 238 -3.69 -13.55 -9.42
N ASP A 239 -2.39 -13.84 -9.32
CA ASP A 239 -1.76 -15.10 -9.77
C ASP A 239 -2.01 -15.44 -11.26
N LEU A 240 -1.92 -14.43 -12.11
CA LEU A 240 -2.22 -14.50 -13.54
C LEU A 240 -1.03 -15.04 -14.37
N GLY A 241 0.14 -15.19 -13.78
CA GLY A 241 1.36 -15.64 -14.47
C GLY A 241 1.95 -14.56 -15.37
N ILE A 242 1.92 -13.30 -14.93
CA ILE A 242 2.45 -12.18 -15.70
C ILE A 242 3.98 -12.32 -15.80
N PRO A 243 4.58 -12.43 -17.00
CA PRO A 243 6.01 -12.64 -17.14
C PRO A 243 6.80 -11.33 -16.96
N GLU A 244 8.02 -11.43 -16.43
CA GLU A 244 8.97 -10.31 -16.26
C GLU A 244 9.10 -9.40 -17.48
N SER A 245 9.06 -10.00 -18.69
CA SER A 245 9.13 -9.27 -19.96
C SER A 245 8.07 -8.16 -20.16
N VAL A 246 7.00 -8.17 -19.36
CA VAL A 246 5.97 -7.12 -19.28
C VAL A 246 6.51 -5.83 -18.67
N PHE A 247 7.45 -5.94 -17.73
CA PHE A 247 7.94 -4.83 -16.92
C PHE A 247 9.29 -4.35 -17.42
N THR A 248 9.36 -3.91 -18.68
CA THR A 248 10.62 -3.42 -19.28
C THR A 248 10.47 -1.99 -19.75
N GLU A 249 11.58 -1.27 -19.93
CA GLU A 249 11.54 0.08 -20.53
C GLU A 249 10.89 0.07 -21.92
N ARG A 250 10.94 -1.04 -22.66
CA ARG A 250 10.21 -1.19 -23.93
C ARG A 250 8.69 -1.04 -23.75
N SER A 251 8.15 -1.52 -22.63
CA SER A 251 6.73 -1.43 -22.30
C SER A 251 6.25 0.00 -22.05
N LEU A 252 7.17 0.93 -21.72
CA LEU A 252 6.84 2.35 -21.61
C LEU A 252 6.25 2.89 -22.92
N ARG A 253 6.86 2.53 -24.05
CA ARG A 253 6.40 2.97 -25.39
C ARG A 253 5.43 1.99 -26.02
N ASN A 254 5.52 0.70 -25.65
CA ASN A 254 4.70 -0.37 -26.22
C ASN A 254 4.04 -1.19 -25.09
N PRO A 255 2.98 -0.65 -24.45
CA PRO A 255 2.32 -1.35 -23.36
C PRO A 255 1.79 -2.73 -23.78
N PRO A 256 1.93 -3.77 -22.95
CA PRO A 256 1.63 -5.13 -23.32
C PRO A 256 0.12 -5.38 -23.28
N ARG A 257 -0.55 -5.10 -24.41
CA ARG A 257 -2.01 -5.06 -24.54
C ARG A 257 -2.75 -6.30 -24.00
N GLN A 258 -2.15 -7.49 -24.10
CA GLN A 258 -2.77 -8.73 -23.61
C GLN A 258 -3.05 -8.71 -22.10
N TRP A 259 -2.23 -8.01 -21.31
CA TRP A 259 -2.38 -7.92 -19.86
C TRP A 259 -3.19 -6.70 -19.43
N LEU A 260 -3.46 -5.76 -20.34
CA LEU A 260 -4.23 -4.55 -20.07
C LEU A 260 -5.73 -4.70 -20.31
N GLN A 261 -6.14 -5.82 -20.91
CA GLN A 261 -7.53 -6.17 -21.15
C GLN A 261 -7.99 -7.14 -20.07
N ARG A 262 -9.26 -7.01 -19.67
CA ARG A 262 -9.91 -7.90 -18.70
C ARG A 262 -10.08 -9.32 -19.23
#